data_AF-W2Y2N2-F1
#
_entry.id   AF-W2Y2N2-F1
#
_cell.length_a   1.000
_cell.length_b   1.000
_cell.length_c   1.000
_cell.angle_alpha   90.00
_cell.angle_beta   90.00
_cell.angle_gamma   90.00
#
_symmetry.space_group_name_H-M   'P 1'
#
loop_
_entity.id
_entity.type
_entity.pdbx_description
1 polymer ?
#
loop_
_entity_poly.entity_id
_entity_poly.type
_entity_poly.pdbx_seq_one_letter_code
_entity_poly.pdbx_strand_id
1 'polypeptide(L)'
;MVLRRVRDDKIAIQSGHNGRFLQVRASGDCVFDRKEPGEWELFTMETDSSCALYFVSCHTGNVLQCNNSNDARCANENRQDWEAWRIVEPRSSAASTQPQRGVERYALADKDRENFILELARCGKSPAEIEQIVTSMFDVPLATATASALVVQVEKE
;
A
#
# COMPACT_ATOMS: atom_id res chain seq x y z
N MET A 1 -5.01 -16.16 -2.78
CA MET A 1 -3.56 -16.39 -3.02
C MET A 1 -2.94 -16.86 -1.73
N VAL A 2 -1.83 -17.59 -1.79
CA VAL A 2 -1.10 -18.10 -0.62
C VAL A 2 0.36 -17.72 -0.77
N LEU A 3 0.92 -17.04 0.23
CA LEU A 3 2.35 -16.77 0.31
C LEU A 3 3.06 -18.00 0.88
N ARG A 4 4.00 -18.54 0.12
CA ARG A 4 4.80 -19.72 0.52
C ARG A 4 6.23 -19.27 0.78
N ARG A 5 6.75 -19.53 1.98
CA ARG A 5 8.20 -19.47 2.20
C ARG A 5 8.84 -20.65 1.48
N VAL A 6 9.90 -20.42 0.71
CA VAL A 6 10.57 -21.46 -0.06
C VAL A 6 11.93 -21.79 0.54
N ARG A 7 12.86 -20.83 0.56
CA ARG A 7 14.19 -20.94 1.18
C ARG A 7 14.70 -19.56 1.57
N ASP A 8 15.61 -19.50 2.52
CA ASP A 8 16.22 -18.25 2.99
C ASP A 8 15.14 -17.20 3.36
N ASP A 9 15.23 -16.04 2.71
CA ASP A 9 14.31 -14.90 2.70
C ASP A 9 13.37 -14.89 1.48
N LYS A 10 13.41 -15.94 0.65
CA LYS A 10 12.65 -16.03 -0.60
C LYS A 10 11.27 -16.65 -0.38
N ILE A 11 10.30 -16.03 -1.04
CA ILE A 11 8.91 -16.43 -1.04
C ILE A 11 8.42 -16.68 -2.47
N ALA A 12 7.36 -17.46 -2.59
CA ALA A 12 6.61 -17.64 -3.83
C ALA A 12 5.13 -17.35 -3.60
N ILE A 13 4.46 -16.77 -4.59
CA ILE A 13 3.03 -16.47 -4.53
C ILE A 13 2.28 -17.58 -5.27
N GLN A 14 1.48 -18.35 -4.54
CA GLN A 14 0.69 -19.45 -5.09
C GLN A 14 -0.77 -19.04 -5.29
N SER A 15 -1.33 -19.38 -6.44
CA SER A 15 -2.78 -19.31 -6.65
C SER A 15 -3.47 -20.40 -5.84
N GLY A 16 -4.38 -19.99 -4.96
CA GLY A 16 -5.20 -20.94 -4.19
C GLY A 16 -6.20 -21.71 -5.07
N HIS A 17 -6.50 -21.22 -6.27
CA HIS A 17 -7.48 -21.83 -7.17
C HIS A 17 -6.93 -23.06 -7.92
N ASN A 18 -5.67 -23.01 -8.36
CA ASN A 18 -5.09 -24.07 -9.21
C ASN A 18 -3.72 -24.57 -8.72
N GLY A 19 -3.24 -24.07 -7.59
CA GLY A 19 -1.95 -24.46 -7.00
C GLY A 19 -0.72 -24.01 -7.78
N ARG A 20 -0.87 -23.22 -8.85
CA ARG A 20 0.26 -22.73 -9.64
C ARG A 20 0.91 -21.52 -9.00
N PHE A 21 2.19 -21.31 -9.29
CA PHE A 21 3.00 -20.21 -8.77
C PHE A 21 3.08 -19.06 -9.76
N LEU A 22 3.12 -17.83 -9.23
CA LEU A 22 3.25 -16.60 -9.99
C LEU A 22 4.66 -16.51 -10.56
N GLN A 23 4.77 -16.67 -11.87
CA GLN A 23 6.00 -16.51 -12.64
C GLN A 23 6.10 -15.10 -13.18
N VAL A 24 7.29 -14.50 -13.09
CA VAL A 24 7.65 -13.26 -13.80
C VAL A 24 8.40 -13.64 -15.08
N ARG A 25 7.85 -13.27 -16.24
CA ARG A 25 8.52 -13.45 -17.54
C ARG A 25 9.61 -12.39 -17.71
N ALA A 26 10.54 -12.62 -18.64
CA ALA A 26 11.57 -11.63 -19.00
C ALA A 26 10.98 -10.29 -19.50
N SER A 27 9.75 -10.29 -20.04
CA SER A 27 9.01 -9.07 -20.40
C SER A 27 8.49 -8.27 -19.20
N GLY A 28 8.57 -8.83 -17.99
CA GLY A 28 7.93 -8.31 -16.78
C GLY A 28 6.49 -8.80 -16.59
N ASP A 29 5.91 -9.54 -17.53
CA ASP A 29 4.54 -10.02 -17.40
C ASP A 29 4.43 -11.15 -16.37
N CYS A 30 3.36 -11.13 -15.57
CA CYS A 30 3.14 -12.10 -14.50
C CYS A 30 2.08 -13.13 -14.89
N VAL A 31 2.38 -14.43 -14.73
CA VAL A 31 1.46 -15.52 -15.05
C VAL A 31 1.48 -16.62 -14.00
N PHE A 32 0.34 -17.23 -13.70
CA PHE A 32 0.29 -18.43 -12.84
C PHE A 32 0.42 -19.70 -13.70
N ASP A 33 1.63 -20.23 -13.85
CA ASP A 33 1.90 -21.34 -14.78
C ASP A 33 2.54 -22.57 -14.12
N ARG A 34 3.65 -22.38 -13.39
CA ARG A 34 4.44 -23.49 -12.84
C ARG A 34 3.77 -24.16 -11.65
N LYS A 35 3.95 -25.48 -11.53
CA LYS A 35 3.47 -26.29 -10.40
C LYS A 35 4.43 -26.32 -9.20
N GLU A 36 5.69 -25.92 -9.43
CA GLU A 36 6.74 -25.86 -8.42
C GLU A 36 7.48 -24.53 -8.59
N PRO A 37 7.91 -23.88 -7.51
CA PRO A 37 8.62 -22.61 -7.59
C PRO A 37 10.07 -22.83 -8.03
N GLY A 38 10.45 -22.24 -9.17
CA GLY A 38 11.84 -22.05 -9.59
C GLY A 38 12.23 -20.58 -9.50
N GLU A 39 13.44 -20.22 -9.97
CA GLU A 39 13.98 -18.85 -9.87
C GLU A 39 13.04 -17.74 -10.37
N TRP A 40 12.16 -18.05 -11.32
CA TRP A 40 11.26 -17.08 -11.96
C TRP A 40 9.96 -16.86 -11.17
N GLU A 41 9.71 -17.71 -10.18
CA GLU A 41 8.56 -17.65 -9.27
C GLU A 41 8.95 -17.15 -7.86
N LEU A 42 10.23 -16.84 -7.65
CA LEU A 42 10.77 -16.39 -6.37
C LEU A 42 10.80 -14.86 -6.28
N PHE A 43 10.46 -14.37 -5.10
CA PHE A 43 10.51 -12.97 -4.73
C PHE A 43 11.25 -12.81 -3.40
N THR A 44 11.93 -11.68 -3.23
CA THR A 44 12.23 -11.15 -1.90
C THR A 44 11.13 -10.19 -1.49
N MET A 45 10.96 -9.98 -0.18
CA MET A 45 9.96 -9.08 0.36
C MET A 45 10.65 -7.96 1.14
N GLU A 46 10.44 -6.73 0.69
CA GLU A 46 10.90 -5.51 1.36
C GLU A 46 9.73 -4.83 2.06
N THR A 47 10.04 -3.99 3.06
CA THR A 47 9.05 -3.14 3.75
C THR A 47 9.63 -1.76 4.03
N ASP A 48 8.77 -0.75 4.08
CA ASP A 48 9.13 0.61 4.51
C ASP A 48 8.60 0.93 5.92
N SER A 49 8.77 2.18 6.36
CA SER A 49 8.25 2.67 7.64
C SER A 49 6.73 2.72 7.73
N SER A 50 6.01 2.65 6.60
CA SER A 50 4.55 2.58 6.54
C SER A 50 4.02 1.15 6.61
N CYS A 51 4.92 0.15 6.69
CA CYS A 51 4.60 -1.27 6.62
C CYS A 51 4.01 -1.70 5.26
N ALA A 52 4.23 -0.92 4.20
CA ALA A 52 3.93 -1.34 2.84
C ALA A 52 4.88 -2.47 2.42
N LEU A 53 4.34 -3.50 1.77
CA LEU A 53 5.13 -4.64 1.29
C LEU A 53 5.46 -4.47 -0.19
N TYR A 54 6.73 -4.70 -0.54
CA TYR A 54 7.19 -4.71 -1.92
C TYR A 54 7.72 -6.09 -2.28
N PHE A 55 7.15 -6.71 -3.32
CA PHE A 55 7.58 -8.01 -3.80
C PHE A 55 8.55 -7.84 -4.96
N VAL A 56 9.84 -8.07 -4.71
CA VAL A 56 10.90 -7.89 -5.69
C VAL A 56 11.22 -9.21 -6.36
N SER A 57 11.07 -9.27 -7.69
CA SER A 57 11.35 -10.46 -8.49
C SER A 57 12.82 -10.85 -8.37
N CYS A 58 13.11 -12.08 -7.94
CA CYS A 58 14.48 -12.60 -7.93
C CYS A 58 15.04 -12.79 -9.35
N HIS A 59 14.17 -12.90 -10.35
CA HIS A 59 14.58 -13.08 -11.74
C HIS A 59 14.96 -11.76 -12.41
N THR A 60 14.21 -10.69 -12.18
CA THR A 60 14.34 -9.44 -12.94
C THR A 60 14.79 -8.24 -12.10
N GLY A 61 14.71 -8.31 -10.76
CA GLY A 61 14.93 -7.16 -9.87
C GLY A 61 13.77 -6.16 -9.82
N ASN A 62 12.78 -6.30 -10.70
CA ASN A 62 11.61 -5.43 -10.74
C ASN A 62 10.58 -5.79 -9.66
N VAL A 63 9.79 -4.80 -9.27
CA VAL A 63 8.78 -4.91 -8.20
C VAL A 63 7.41 -5.22 -8.79
N LEU A 64 6.69 -6.16 -8.16
CA LEU A 64 5.30 -6.47 -8.50
C LEU A 64 4.43 -5.23 -8.29
N GLN A 65 3.69 -4.86 -9.33
CA GLN A 65 2.83 -3.69 -9.34
C GLN A 65 1.51 -4.00 -10.02
N CYS A 66 0.49 -3.19 -9.75
CA CYS A 66 -0.69 -3.07 -10.60
C CYS A 66 -0.60 -1.80 -11.45
N ASN A 67 -1.46 -1.67 -12.46
CA ASN A 67 -1.54 -0.48 -13.30
C ASN A 67 -2.99 -0.08 -13.60
N ASN A 68 -3.17 1.02 -14.33
CA ASN A 68 -4.49 1.53 -14.75
C ASN A 68 -5.27 0.57 -15.67
N SER A 69 -4.60 -0.44 -16.25
CA SER A 69 -5.22 -1.48 -17.06
C SER A 69 -5.74 -2.66 -16.22
N ASN A 70 -5.57 -2.62 -14.90
CA ASN A 70 -5.87 -3.70 -13.95
C ASN A 70 -4.99 -4.94 -14.14
N ASP A 71 -3.81 -4.78 -14.75
CA ASP A 71 -2.85 -5.87 -14.93
C ASP A 71 -1.82 -5.85 -13.81
N ALA A 72 -1.48 -7.03 -13.29
CA ALA A 72 -0.37 -7.23 -12.37
C ALA A 72 0.90 -7.60 -13.15
N ARG A 73 2.01 -6.88 -12.92
CA ARG A 73 3.28 -7.10 -13.62
C ARG A 73 4.50 -6.64 -12.80
N CYS A 74 5.71 -6.98 -13.24
CA CYS A 74 6.97 -6.49 -12.69
C CYS A 74 7.72 -5.65 -13.75
N ALA A 75 7.36 -4.37 -13.89
CA ALA A 75 7.84 -3.52 -14.99
C ALA A 75 8.92 -2.50 -14.61
N ASN A 76 9.12 -2.21 -13.33
CA ASN A 76 10.06 -1.19 -12.86
C ASN A 76 10.57 -1.53 -11.45
N GLU A 77 11.47 -0.69 -10.92
CA GLU A 77 12.05 -0.81 -9.58
C GLU A 77 11.48 0.23 -8.60
N ASN A 78 10.27 0.72 -8.80
CA ASN A 78 9.72 1.75 -7.92
C ASN A 78 9.23 1.14 -6.60
N ARG A 79 9.17 1.97 -5.55
CA ARG A 79 8.57 1.66 -4.26
C ARG A 79 7.49 2.70 -3.95
N GLN A 80 6.55 2.86 -4.89
CA GLN A 80 5.48 3.84 -4.83
C GLN A 80 4.13 3.14 -4.63
N ASP A 81 3.03 3.91 -4.73
CA ASP A 81 1.68 3.45 -4.42
C ASP A 81 1.22 2.23 -5.26
N TRP A 82 1.74 2.07 -6.48
CA TRP A 82 1.37 0.96 -7.37
C TRP A 82 2.10 -0.34 -7.05
N GLU A 83 3.26 -0.23 -6.40
CA GLU A 83 4.10 -1.34 -5.94
C GLU A 83 3.87 -1.70 -4.47
N ALA A 84 3.16 -0.83 -3.73
CA ALA A 84 2.89 -0.98 -2.31
C ALA A 84 1.71 -1.93 -2.05
N TRP A 85 2.00 -3.13 -1.56
CA TRP A 85 1.00 -4.15 -1.24
C TRP A 85 0.74 -4.24 0.27
N ARG A 86 -0.45 -4.77 0.60
CA ARG A 86 -0.81 -5.18 1.96
C ARG A 86 -1.43 -6.57 1.93
N ILE A 87 -1.12 -7.38 2.94
CA ILE A 87 -1.80 -8.66 3.15
C ILE A 87 -3.06 -8.39 3.97
N VAL A 88 -4.20 -8.88 3.48
CA VAL A 88 -5.49 -8.74 4.14
C VAL A 88 -6.08 -10.11 4.40
N GLU A 89 -6.87 -10.23 5.46
CA GLU A 89 -7.62 -11.47 5.69
C GLU A 89 -8.54 -11.76 4.49
N PRO A 90 -8.65 -13.04 4.07
CA PRO A 90 -9.59 -13.41 3.03
C PRO A 90 -11.00 -12.97 3.43
N ARG A 91 -11.64 -12.17 2.59
CA ARG A 91 -13.05 -11.81 2.82
C ARG A 91 -13.88 -13.07 2.74
N SER A 92 -14.37 -13.56 3.88
CA SER A 92 -15.42 -14.56 3.95
C SER A 92 -16.57 -14.09 3.06
N SER A 93 -17.08 -14.95 2.18
CA SER A 93 -18.02 -14.63 1.10
C SER A 93 -19.42 -14.14 1.54
N ALA A 94 -19.57 -13.64 2.77
CA ALA A 94 -20.72 -12.83 3.16
C ALA A 94 -20.54 -11.43 2.56
N ALA A 95 -21.19 -11.22 1.40
CA ALA A 95 -21.40 -9.94 0.71
C ALA A 95 -20.85 -8.70 1.43
N SER A 96 -19.56 -8.43 1.25
CA SER A 96 -18.97 -7.17 1.69
C SER A 96 -19.13 -6.17 0.54
N THR A 97 -20.08 -5.26 0.68
CA THR A 97 -20.01 -3.92 0.08
C THR A 97 -18.56 -3.46 0.16
N GLN A 98 -17.91 -3.21 -0.97
CA GLN A 98 -16.61 -2.52 -0.97
C GLN A 98 -16.75 -1.29 -0.08
N PRO A 99 -15.92 -1.10 0.95
CA PRO A 99 -15.79 0.23 1.50
C PRO A 99 -15.17 1.05 0.36
N GLN A 100 -16.00 1.90 -0.25
CA GLN A 100 -15.49 3.04 -0.97
C GLN A 100 -14.53 3.76 -0.02
N ARG A 101 -13.42 4.21 -0.59
CA ARG A 101 -12.16 4.67 0.02
C ARG A 101 -12.30 5.93 0.92
N GLY A 102 -13.46 6.18 1.51
CA GLY A 102 -13.79 7.40 2.24
C GLY A 102 -14.54 7.20 3.56
N VAL A 103 -14.72 5.98 4.09
CA VAL A 103 -15.40 5.79 5.40
C VAL A 103 -14.48 5.17 6.46
N GLU A 104 -13.61 4.21 6.10
CA GLU A 104 -12.71 3.56 7.07
C GLU A 104 -11.58 4.46 7.58
N ARG A 105 -11.18 5.50 6.81
CA ARG A 105 -10.22 6.50 7.30
C ARG A 105 -10.75 7.34 8.45
N TYR A 106 -12.07 7.53 8.55
CA TYR A 106 -12.69 8.29 9.62
C TYR A 106 -12.93 7.41 10.85
N ALA A 107 -13.42 6.18 10.68
CA ALA A 107 -13.70 5.29 11.81
C ALA A 107 -12.45 4.84 12.60
N LEU A 108 -11.30 4.66 11.94
CA LEU A 108 -10.04 4.39 12.64
C LEU A 108 -9.46 5.67 13.28
N ALA A 109 -9.59 6.81 12.61
CA ALA A 109 -9.21 8.10 13.17
C ALA A 109 -10.02 8.48 14.41
N ASP A 110 -11.30 8.09 14.50
CA ASP A 110 -12.15 8.37 15.66
C ASP A 110 -11.66 7.67 16.92
N LYS A 111 -11.27 6.39 16.81
CA LYS A 111 -10.79 5.60 17.95
C LYS A 111 -9.38 6.03 18.38
N ASP A 112 -8.54 6.43 17.44
CA ASP A 112 -7.21 6.99 17.75
C ASP A 112 -7.33 8.40 18.35
N ARG A 113 -8.30 9.21 17.89
CA ARG A 113 -8.63 10.53 18.45
C ARG A 113 -9.12 10.41 19.89
N GLU A 114 -10.02 9.47 20.19
CA GLU A 114 -10.50 9.21 21.56
C GLU A 114 -9.36 8.81 22.51
N ASN A 115 -8.50 7.87 22.10
CA ASN A 115 -7.35 7.45 22.91
C ASN A 115 -6.38 8.61 23.17
N PHE A 116 -6.15 9.44 22.17
CA PHE A 116 -5.26 10.60 22.28
C PHE A 116 -5.84 11.67 23.22
N ILE A 117 -7.14 11.95 23.15
CA ILE A 117 -7.84 12.85 24.09
C ILE A 117 -7.69 12.34 25.53
N LEU A 118 -7.87 11.03 25.75
CA LEU A 118 -7.72 10.42 27.08
C LEU A 118 -6.29 10.48 27.62
N GLU A 119 -5.27 10.40 26.75
CA GLU A 119 -3.87 10.59 27.13
C GLU A 119 -3.58 12.05 27.51
N LEU A 120 -4.06 13.01 26.72
CA LEU A 120 -3.88 14.44 27.02
C LEU A 120 -4.57 14.85 28.33
N ALA A 121 -5.75 14.30 28.61
CA ALA A 121 -6.45 14.50 29.88
C ALA A 121 -5.66 13.91 31.06
N ARG A 122 -5.07 12.73 30.89
CA ARG A 122 -4.17 12.12 31.90
C ARG A 122 -2.91 12.94 32.13
N CYS A 123 -2.40 13.63 31.12
CA CYS A 123 -1.30 14.58 31.22
C CYS A 123 -1.67 15.92 31.88
N GLY A 124 -2.91 16.09 32.35
CA GLY A 124 -3.36 17.29 33.08
C GLY A 124 -3.63 18.50 32.21
N LYS A 125 -3.83 18.31 30.89
CA LYS A 125 -4.17 19.41 29.98
C LYS A 125 -5.58 19.94 30.24
N SER A 126 -5.75 21.26 30.16
CA SER A 126 -7.07 21.87 30.27
C SER A 126 -7.93 21.52 29.03
N PRO A 127 -9.26 21.46 29.14
CA PRO A 127 -10.13 21.13 28.01
C PRO A 127 -9.88 21.99 26.76
N ALA A 128 -9.62 23.28 26.94
CA ALA A 128 -9.31 24.20 25.85
C ALA A 128 -7.98 23.89 25.14
N GLU A 129 -6.94 23.48 25.88
CA GLU A 129 -5.67 23.04 25.28
C GLU A 129 -5.83 21.72 24.53
N ILE A 130 -6.62 20.79 25.08
CA ILE A 130 -6.89 19.49 24.44
C ILE A 130 -7.57 19.73 23.08
N GLU A 131 -8.62 20.55 23.05
CA GLU A 131 -9.32 20.90 21.81
C GLU A 131 -8.37 21.52 20.78
N GLN A 132 -7.52 22.48 21.19
CA GLN A 132 -6.57 23.12 20.29
C GLN A 132 -5.56 22.12 19.69
N ILE A 133 -5.01 21.21 20.50
CA ILE A 133 -4.03 20.21 20.06
C ILE A 133 -4.70 19.20 19.11
N VAL A 134 -5.89 18.72 19.46
CA VAL A 134 -6.62 17.72 18.68
C VAL A 134 -7.06 18.31 17.34
N THR A 135 -7.63 19.52 17.32
CA THR A 135 -8.01 20.21 16.08
C THR A 135 -6.79 20.47 15.21
N SER A 136 -5.64 20.84 15.79
CA SER A 136 -4.39 21.02 15.03
C SER A 136 -3.82 19.72 14.47
N MET A 137 -4.09 18.56 15.06
CA MET A 137 -3.54 17.28 14.59
C MET A 137 -4.47 16.55 13.62
N PHE A 138 -5.77 16.61 13.86
CA PHE A 138 -6.76 15.80 13.14
C PHE A 138 -7.59 16.60 12.14
N ASP A 139 -7.69 17.93 12.28
CA ASP A 139 -8.62 18.76 11.50
C ASP A 139 -7.88 19.81 10.62
N VAL A 140 -6.59 19.64 10.31
CA VAL A 140 -5.85 20.57 9.42
C VAL A 140 -6.47 20.57 8.01
N PRO A 141 -6.99 21.71 7.52
CA PRO A 141 -7.50 21.79 6.16
C PRO A 141 -6.35 21.70 5.15
N LEU A 142 -6.61 21.02 4.02
CA LEU A 142 -5.80 21.07 2.80
C LEU A 142 -5.79 22.50 2.24
N ALA A 143 -4.99 23.38 2.83
CA ALA A 143 -4.72 24.70 2.32
C ALA A 143 -3.35 25.14 2.82
N THR A 144 -2.30 24.80 2.06
CA THR A 144 -1.07 25.58 1.79
C THR A 144 0.04 24.61 1.39
N ALA A 145 -0.01 24.13 0.14
CA ALA A 145 1.16 23.57 -0.56
C ALA A 145 1.05 23.83 -2.07
N THR A 146 0.69 25.06 -2.44
CA THR A 146 0.93 25.58 -3.79
C THR A 146 1.44 27.00 -3.63
N ALA A 147 2.76 27.13 -3.52
CA ALA A 147 3.45 28.40 -3.77
C ALA A 147 4.54 28.14 -4.82
N SER A 148 4.53 29.00 -5.83
CA SER A 148 5.56 29.20 -6.87
C SER A 148 5.56 28.22 -8.04
N ALA A 149 4.57 28.36 -8.93
CA ALA A 149 4.83 28.28 -10.36
C ALA A 149 4.82 29.72 -10.90
N LEU A 150 6.02 30.24 -11.22
CA LEU A 150 6.16 31.52 -11.90
C LEU A 150 5.55 31.42 -13.30
N VAL A 151 4.64 32.35 -13.57
CA VAL A 151 3.99 32.59 -14.86
C VAL A 151 5.01 33.27 -15.78
N VAL A 152 5.23 32.72 -16.98
CA VAL A 152 5.78 33.47 -18.12
C VAL A 152 4.71 33.48 -19.21
N GLN A 153 4.09 34.65 -19.41
CA GLN A 153 3.25 34.94 -20.56
C GLN A 153 4.15 35.22 -21.76
N VAL A 154 3.85 34.62 -22.91
CA VAL A 154 4.43 35.01 -24.21
C VAL A 154 3.32 35.71 -24.99
N GLU A 155 3.43 37.03 -25.10
CA GLU A 155 2.72 37.84 -26.09
C GLU A 155 3.20 37.44 -27.49
N LYS A 156 2.27 37.37 -28.44
CA LYS A 156 2.54 37.14 -29.85
C LYS A 156 2.07 38.38 -30.62
N GLU A 157 3.03 39.14 -31.15
CA GLU A 157 2.81 40.04 -32.30
C GLU A 157 2.55 39.23 -33.58
#